data_AF-A0A4P2Q1L9-F1
#
_entry.id   AF-A0A4P2Q1L9-F1
#
_cell.length_a   1.000
_cell.length_b   1.000
_cell.length_c   1.000
_cell.angle_alpha   90.00
_cell.angle_beta   90.00
_cell.angle_gamma   90.00
#
_symmetry.space_group_name_H-M   'P 1'
#
loop_
_entity.id
_entity.type
_entity.pdbx_description
1 polymer ?
#
loop_
_entity_poly.entity_id
_entity_poly.type
_entity_poly.pdbx_seq_one_letter_code
_entity_poly.pdbx_strand_id
1 'polypeptide(L)'
;MGETGRAGGAPGPGASAGGRARARDLGVAPGIFDPGPLNAITDVAGVRVGHATVIEGDSVRTGVTAVFPHGGNVYLDRVPAALHVGNGFGKLVGSTQLRELGELETPILLTSTLSVFRAADALVAWMLEQPGMERVRSLNPVVGETNDGLLNAIRQRPITAERPARGDPRRGRGAGPAPPPRAYSETSDAVALGAGASARRLAAA
;
A
#
# COMPACT_ATOMS: atom_id res chain seq x y z
N MET A 1 -17.02 21.02 -52.90
CA MET A 1 -17.19 21.41 -51.49
C MET A 1 -17.64 20.15 -50.78
N GLY A 2 -16.86 19.40 -50.02
CA GLY A 2 -15.77 19.77 -49.11
C GLY A 2 -16.16 19.30 -47.70
N GLU A 3 -16.50 18.01 -47.54
CA GLU A 3 -16.73 17.42 -46.21
C GLU A 3 -15.41 16.87 -45.68
N THR A 4 -14.85 17.57 -44.70
CA THR A 4 -13.66 17.16 -43.96
C THR A 4 -14.04 16.09 -42.95
N GLY A 5 -13.53 14.87 -43.19
CA GLY A 5 -13.63 13.76 -42.24
C GLY A 5 -12.94 14.09 -40.92
N ARG A 6 -13.67 14.00 -39.82
CA ARG A 6 -13.06 13.89 -38.49
C ARG A 6 -12.62 12.45 -38.29
N ALA A 7 -11.31 12.24 -38.36
CA ALA A 7 -10.66 11.01 -37.92
C ALA A 7 -11.03 10.75 -36.45
N GLY A 8 -11.69 9.62 -36.20
CA GLY A 8 -11.86 9.10 -34.85
C GLY A 8 -10.49 8.74 -34.29
N GLY A 9 -10.03 9.48 -33.29
CA GLY A 9 -8.84 9.13 -32.52
C GLY A 9 -9.07 7.78 -31.84
N ALA A 10 -8.16 6.83 -32.08
CA ALA A 10 -8.19 5.54 -31.42
C ALA A 10 -8.16 5.72 -29.89
N PRO A 11 -8.96 4.96 -29.12
CA PRO A 11 -8.87 4.97 -27.67
C PRO A 11 -7.48 4.48 -27.24
N GLY A 12 -6.78 5.28 -26.45
CA GLY A 12 -5.49 4.92 -25.88
C GLY A 12 -5.60 3.67 -24.97
N PRO A 13 -4.54 2.85 -24.86
CA PRO A 13 -4.57 1.67 -24.01
C PRO A 13 -4.52 2.12 -22.54
N GLY A 14 -5.60 1.89 -21.80
CA GLY A 14 -5.65 2.20 -20.36
C GLY A 14 -7.04 2.33 -19.73
N ALA A 15 -8.13 1.98 -20.42
CA ALA A 15 -9.45 1.97 -19.81
C ALA A 15 -9.52 0.85 -18.75
N SER A 16 -9.47 1.21 -17.47
CA SER A 16 -9.75 0.29 -16.36
C SER A 16 -11.24 -0.02 -16.32
N ALA A 17 -11.59 -1.30 -16.44
CA ALA A 17 -12.96 -1.77 -16.39
C ALA A 17 -13.55 -1.53 -14.99
N GLY A 18 -14.31 -0.44 -14.85
CA GLY A 18 -15.07 -0.07 -13.64
C GLY A 18 -14.39 0.89 -12.66
N GLY A 19 -13.29 1.55 -13.04
CA GLY A 19 -12.43 2.32 -12.14
C GLY A 19 -12.82 3.80 -11.94
N ARG A 20 -12.49 4.33 -10.75
CA ARG A 20 -12.62 5.76 -10.42
C ARG A 20 -11.65 6.56 -11.30
N ALA A 21 -12.13 7.62 -11.94
CA ALA A 21 -11.28 8.44 -12.82
C ALA A 21 -10.10 9.07 -12.04
N ARG A 22 -8.90 9.07 -12.63
CA ARG A 22 -7.74 9.76 -12.08
C ARG A 22 -7.81 11.24 -12.44
N ALA A 23 -7.12 12.09 -11.65
CA ALA A 23 -7.11 13.53 -11.88
C ALA A 23 -6.71 13.92 -13.32
N ARG A 24 -5.70 13.24 -13.89
CA ARG A 24 -5.22 13.50 -15.25
C ARG A 24 -6.23 13.10 -16.33
N ASP A 25 -7.03 12.06 -16.09
CA ASP A 25 -8.12 11.65 -17.00
C ASP A 25 -9.21 12.73 -17.08
N LEU A 26 -9.28 13.59 -16.05
CA LEU A 26 -10.20 14.73 -15.95
C LEU A 26 -9.55 16.06 -16.37
N GLY A 27 -8.35 16.03 -16.97
CA GLY A 27 -7.63 17.24 -17.39
C GLY A 27 -6.89 17.99 -16.27
N VAL A 28 -6.84 17.44 -15.06
CA VAL A 28 -6.11 18.03 -13.92
C VAL A 28 -4.70 17.43 -13.85
N ALA A 29 -3.69 18.20 -14.26
CA ALA A 29 -2.30 17.77 -14.35
C ALA A 29 -1.38 18.60 -13.42
N PRO A 30 -1.27 18.26 -12.12
CA PRO A 30 -0.45 19.02 -11.18
C PRO A 30 1.06 18.75 -11.37
N GLY A 31 1.82 19.85 -11.41
CA GLY A 31 3.28 19.86 -11.58
C GLY A 31 3.71 19.97 -13.05
N ILE A 32 5.01 20.18 -13.28
CA ILE A 32 5.62 20.35 -14.61
C ILE A 32 6.24 19.08 -15.20
N PHE A 33 6.36 18.01 -14.41
CA PHE A 33 6.98 16.77 -14.83
C PHE A 33 5.96 15.75 -15.32
N ASP A 34 6.38 14.96 -16.31
CA ASP A 34 5.60 13.84 -16.82
C ASP A 34 5.53 12.70 -15.80
N PRO A 35 4.38 12.02 -15.69
CA PRO A 35 4.28 10.83 -14.84
C PRO A 35 5.06 9.66 -15.44
N GLY A 36 5.30 8.63 -14.62
CA GLY A 36 5.66 7.29 -15.10
C GLY A 36 4.54 6.63 -15.90
N PRO A 37 4.79 5.45 -16.51
CA PRO A 37 3.79 4.77 -17.34
C PRO A 37 2.53 4.36 -16.56
N LEU A 38 2.66 4.00 -15.28
CA LEU A 38 1.54 3.64 -14.43
C LEU A 38 0.97 4.85 -13.65
N ASN A 39 1.69 5.97 -13.66
CA ASN A 39 1.44 7.14 -12.83
C ASN A 39 1.18 6.71 -11.37
N ALA A 40 2.07 5.89 -10.82
CA ALA A 40 1.93 5.25 -9.51
C ALA A 40 3.30 5.01 -8.86
N ILE A 41 3.35 4.80 -7.55
CA ILE A 41 4.63 4.56 -6.83
C ILE A 41 5.38 3.33 -7.37
N THR A 42 4.68 2.37 -7.94
CA THR A 42 5.23 1.17 -8.59
C THR A 42 5.95 1.47 -9.92
N ASP A 43 5.91 2.71 -10.41
CA ASP A 43 6.82 3.16 -11.47
C ASP A 43 8.30 3.17 -11.00
N VAL A 44 8.55 3.15 -9.68
CA VAL A 44 9.87 2.90 -9.10
C VAL A 44 10.16 1.40 -9.17
N ALA A 45 11.24 1.02 -9.87
CA ALA A 45 11.59 -0.38 -10.08
C ALA A 45 11.74 -1.14 -8.75
N GLY A 46 11.14 -2.34 -8.69
CA GLY A 46 11.17 -3.21 -7.51
C GLY A 46 10.07 -2.91 -6.48
N VAL A 47 9.55 -1.68 -6.41
CA VAL A 47 8.50 -1.31 -5.46
C VAL A 47 7.21 -2.08 -5.78
N ARG A 48 6.59 -2.65 -4.75
CA ARG A 48 5.29 -3.36 -4.87
C ARG A 48 4.31 -2.82 -3.84
N VAL A 49 3.03 -2.82 -4.19
CA VAL A 49 1.94 -2.42 -3.29
C VAL A 49 0.89 -3.52 -3.27
N GLY A 50 0.34 -3.81 -2.10
CA GLY A 50 -0.77 -4.75 -1.93
C GLY A 50 -1.82 -4.18 -0.98
N HIS A 51 -3.08 -4.53 -1.20
CA HIS A 51 -4.21 -4.05 -0.39
C HIS A 51 -5.05 -5.21 0.13
N ALA A 52 -5.54 -5.04 1.36
CA ALA A 52 -6.53 -5.89 1.99
C ALA A 52 -7.68 -5.01 2.46
N THR A 53 -8.84 -5.11 1.82
CA THR A 53 -10.04 -4.37 2.20
C THR A 53 -10.93 -5.25 3.07
N VAL A 54 -11.42 -4.68 4.18
CA VAL A 54 -12.32 -5.34 5.13
C VAL A 54 -13.62 -4.56 5.19
N ILE A 55 -14.65 -5.14 4.58
CA ILE A 55 -16.01 -4.61 4.54
C ILE A 55 -16.92 -5.67 5.17
N GLU A 56 -17.56 -5.32 6.28
CA GLU A 56 -18.48 -6.23 6.97
C GLU A 56 -19.72 -5.53 7.48
N GLY A 57 -20.85 -6.23 7.35
CA GLY A 57 -22.16 -5.67 7.65
C GLY A 57 -22.31 -4.27 7.07
N ASP A 58 -22.83 -3.39 7.88
CA ASP A 58 -23.17 -2.00 7.62
C ASP A 58 -22.16 -1.00 8.22
N SER A 59 -21.23 -1.44 9.07
CA SER A 59 -20.39 -0.53 9.86
C SER A 59 -18.87 -0.76 9.79
N VAL A 60 -18.39 -1.92 9.30
CA VAL A 60 -16.95 -2.16 9.17
C VAL A 60 -16.49 -1.76 7.77
N ARG A 61 -15.63 -0.75 7.66
CA ARG A 61 -15.13 -0.19 6.39
C ARG A 61 -13.67 0.23 6.53
N THR A 62 -12.76 -0.74 6.51
CA THR A 62 -11.34 -0.49 6.78
C THR A 62 -10.43 -1.40 5.96
N GLY A 63 -9.14 -1.43 6.26
CA GLY A 63 -8.22 -2.35 5.64
C GLY A 63 -6.76 -2.12 6.00
N VAL A 64 -5.88 -2.76 5.25
CA VAL A 64 -4.43 -2.62 5.34
C VAL A 64 -3.87 -2.44 3.94
N THR A 65 -2.93 -1.52 3.77
CA THR A 65 -2.09 -1.40 2.59
C THR A 65 -0.66 -1.76 2.97
N ALA A 66 0.00 -2.58 2.17
CA ALA A 66 1.41 -2.91 2.33
C ALA A 66 2.22 -2.30 1.17
N VAL A 67 3.33 -1.65 1.49
CA VAL A 67 4.29 -1.13 0.52
C VAL A 67 5.63 -1.83 0.74
N PHE A 68 6.07 -2.56 -0.27
CA PHE A 68 7.36 -3.24 -0.29
C PHE A 68 8.35 -2.38 -1.08
N PRO A 69 9.51 -2.04 -0.51
CA PRO A 69 10.51 -1.25 -1.23
C PRO A 69 11.18 -2.03 -2.38
N HIS A 70 11.23 -3.36 -2.30
CA HIS A 70 11.71 -4.26 -3.34
C HIS A 70 11.07 -5.64 -3.18
N GLY A 71 11.40 -6.57 -4.09
CA GLY A 71 10.81 -7.92 -4.11
C GLY A 71 11.45 -8.95 -3.17
N GLY A 72 12.50 -8.58 -2.44
CA GLY A 72 13.26 -9.46 -1.55
C GLY A 72 12.86 -9.34 -0.08
N ASN A 73 13.68 -9.91 0.81
CA ASN A 73 13.53 -9.76 2.25
C ASN A 73 14.14 -8.43 2.69
N VAL A 74 13.29 -7.47 3.08
CA VAL A 74 13.68 -6.08 3.45
C VAL A 74 14.62 -6.03 4.65
N TYR A 75 14.59 -7.03 5.53
CA TYR A 75 15.51 -7.06 6.67
C TYR A 75 16.95 -7.42 6.25
N LEU A 76 17.08 -8.32 5.28
CA LEU A 76 18.36 -8.80 4.76
C LEU A 76 18.96 -7.86 3.70
N ASP A 77 18.11 -7.10 3.01
CA ASP A 77 18.48 -6.13 1.98
C ASP A 77 17.75 -4.81 2.29
N ARG A 78 18.32 -4.03 3.24
CA ARG A 78 17.70 -2.83 3.78
C ARG A 78 17.78 -1.68 2.78
N VAL A 79 16.77 -0.81 2.79
CA VAL A 79 16.75 0.38 1.94
C VAL A 79 16.91 1.66 2.76
N PRO A 80 17.71 2.64 2.29
CA PRO A 80 17.77 3.95 2.93
C PRO A 80 16.39 4.61 3.01
N ALA A 81 16.10 5.27 4.13
CA ALA A 81 14.83 5.92 4.38
C ALA A 81 14.96 7.11 5.33
N ALA A 82 13.98 8.01 5.25
CA ALA A 82 13.90 9.18 6.09
C ALA A 82 12.45 9.44 6.54
N LEU A 83 12.29 10.09 7.70
CA LEU A 83 11.00 10.45 8.26
C LEU A 83 10.95 11.93 8.59
N HIS A 84 9.94 12.61 8.04
CA HIS A 84 9.55 13.96 8.42
C HIS A 84 8.15 13.94 9.04
N VAL A 85 7.95 14.70 10.12
CA VAL A 85 6.66 14.82 10.81
C VAL A 85 6.22 16.27 10.77
N GLY A 86 5.22 16.57 9.94
CA GLY A 86 4.63 17.91 9.88
C GLY A 86 3.75 18.20 11.10
N ASN A 87 2.89 17.25 11.47
CA ASN A 87 2.12 17.27 12.72
C ASN A 87 2.09 15.85 13.33
N GLY A 88 2.36 15.76 14.63
CA GLY A 88 2.53 14.49 15.34
C GLY A 88 1.27 13.87 15.94
N PHE A 89 0.06 14.29 15.53
CA PHE A 89 -1.19 13.77 16.09
C PHE A 89 -1.57 12.40 15.50
N GLY A 90 -0.64 11.44 15.55
CA GLY A 90 -0.79 10.11 14.97
C GLY A 90 0.04 9.07 15.70
N LYS A 91 -0.14 7.80 15.36
CA LYS A 91 0.63 6.67 15.89
C LYS A 91 1.44 6.06 14.76
N LEU A 92 2.73 6.35 14.74
CA LEU A 92 3.67 5.79 13.77
C LEU A 92 4.62 4.82 14.47
N VAL A 93 4.36 3.53 14.30
CA VAL A 93 5.20 2.45 14.85
C VAL A 93 6.51 2.40 14.06
N GLY A 94 7.62 2.21 14.79
CA GLY A 94 8.97 2.07 14.25
C GLY A 94 9.70 3.37 13.89
N SER A 95 9.12 4.51 14.23
CA SER A 95 9.64 5.84 13.89
C SER A 95 10.99 6.19 14.54
N THR A 96 11.27 5.70 15.74
CA THR A 96 12.52 6.01 16.47
C THR A 96 13.73 5.40 15.79
N GLN A 97 13.71 4.09 15.49
CA GLN A 97 14.82 3.43 14.82
C GLN A 97 14.94 3.85 13.35
N LEU A 98 13.84 4.14 12.65
CA LEU A 98 13.91 4.68 11.29
C LEU A 98 14.66 6.03 11.29
N ARG A 99 14.38 6.91 12.26
CA ARG A 99 15.11 8.19 12.39
C ARG A 99 16.58 8.01 12.77
N GLU A 100 16.87 7.04 13.63
CA GLU A 100 18.23 6.79 14.13
C GLU A 100 19.13 6.16 13.05
N LEU A 101 18.64 5.11 12.38
CA LEU A 101 19.45 4.32 11.46
C LEU A 101 19.29 4.74 9.99
N GLY A 102 18.22 5.49 9.66
CA GLY A 102 18.00 5.98 8.30
C GLY A 102 17.71 4.88 7.29
N GLU A 103 17.06 3.79 7.72
CA GLU A 103 16.78 2.62 6.88
C GLU A 103 15.43 1.96 7.20
N LEU A 104 14.86 1.30 6.19
CA LEU A 104 13.75 0.36 6.35
C LEU A 104 14.30 -1.06 6.40
N GLU A 105 13.93 -1.80 7.45
CA GLU A 105 14.20 -3.24 7.59
C GLU A 105 12.93 -4.10 7.54
N THR A 106 11.78 -3.48 7.26
CA THR A 106 10.48 -4.14 7.06
C THR A 106 9.69 -3.42 5.96
N PRO A 107 8.71 -4.10 5.32
CA PRO A 107 7.69 -3.42 4.53
C PRO A 107 6.92 -2.39 5.36
N ILE A 108 6.38 -1.36 4.70
CA ILE A 108 5.53 -0.36 5.35
C ILE A 108 4.09 -0.84 5.33
N LEU A 109 3.42 -0.85 6.47
CA LEU A 109 1.97 -1.05 6.54
C LEU A 109 1.23 0.26 6.83
N LEU A 110 0.08 0.46 6.19
CA LEU A 110 -0.84 1.58 6.43
C LEU A 110 -2.22 1.03 6.79
N THR A 111 -2.80 1.45 7.91
CA THR A 111 -4.09 0.95 8.40
C THR A 111 -4.84 1.96 9.28
N SER A 112 -5.98 1.58 9.82
CA SER A 112 -6.76 2.38 10.77
C SER A 112 -6.02 2.64 12.09
N THR A 113 -6.25 3.81 12.69
CA THR A 113 -5.64 4.24 13.94
C THR A 113 -5.59 3.18 15.04
N LEU A 114 -6.71 2.53 15.36
CA LEU A 114 -6.77 1.56 16.47
C LEU A 114 -6.31 0.15 16.07
N SER A 115 -5.98 -0.05 14.78
CA SER A 115 -5.45 -1.30 14.22
C SER A 115 -3.93 -1.27 14.07
N VAL A 116 -3.28 -0.10 14.20
CA VAL A 116 -1.82 0.07 14.01
C VAL A 116 -0.99 -0.94 14.80
N PHE A 117 -1.34 -1.18 16.07
CA PHE A 117 -0.61 -2.11 16.95
C PHE A 117 -0.78 -3.58 16.54
N ARG A 118 -1.95 -3.96 16.02
CA ARG A 118 -2.19 -5.31 15.52
C ARG A 118 -1.49 -5.55 14.19
N ALA A 119 -1.47 -4.54 13.33
CA ALA A 119 -0.72 -4.60 12.07
C ALA A 119 0.79 -4.71 12.33
N ALA A 120 1.32 -4.00 13.33
CA ALA A 120 2.73 -4.11 13.71
C ALA A 120 3.08 -5.51 14.24
N ASP A 121 2.25 -6.07 15.13
CA ASP A 121 2.42 -7.42 15.65
C ASP A 121 2.37 -8.48 14.53
N ALA A 122 1.38 -8.37 13.63
CA ALA A 122 1.27 -9.26 12.47
C ALA A 122 2.47 -9.13 11.51
N LEU A 123 2.99 -7.92 11.31
CA LEU A 123 4.18 -7.69 10.49
C LEU A 123 5.42 -8.34 11.11
N VAL A 124 5.61 -8.22 12.42
CA VAL A 124 6.70 -8.88 13.15
C VAL A 124 6.59 -10.39 13.01
N ALA A 125 5.41 -10.96 13.27
CA ALA A 125 5.18 -12.40 13.13
C ALA A 125 5.48 -12.89 11.71
N TRP A 126 4.97 -12.20 10.68
CA TRP A 126 5.25 -12.54 9.29
C TRP A 126 6.73 -12.44 8.93
N MET A 127 7.42 -11.39 9.38
CA MET A 127 8.86 -11.20 9.13
C MET A 127 9.69 -12.33 9.75
N LEU A 128 9.39 -12.76 10.97
CA LEU A 128 10.12 -13.84 11.66
C LEU A 128 9.98 -15.20 10.96
N GLU A 129 8.90 -15.40 10.18
CA GLU A 129 8.69 -16.61 9.38
C GLU A 129 9.38 -16.56 8.00
N GLN A 130 9.97 -15.44 7.60
CA GLN A 130 10.61 -15.35 6.29
C GLN A 130 11.93 -16.15 6.24
N PRO A 131 12.27 -16.78 5.09
CA PRO A 131 13.54 -17.46 4.94
C PRO A 131 14.74 -16.55 5.27
N GLY A 132 15.68 -17.07 6.06
CA GLY A 132 16.89 -16.35 6.48
C GLY A 132 16.74 -15.51 7.75
N MET A 133 15.57 -15.57 8.42
CA MET A 133 15.27 -14.79 9.62
C MET A 133 15.45 -15.58 10.93
N GLU A 134 15.94 -16.82 10.86
CA GLU A 134 16.00 -17.78 11.98
C GLU A 134 16.88 -17.29 13.15
N ARG A 135 17.81 -16.36 12.87
CA ARG A 135 18.75 -15.81 13.86
C ARG A 135 18.46 -14.36 14.25
N VAL A 136 17.37 -13.78 13.75
CA VAL A 136 17.03 -12.38 14.03
C VAL A 136 16.59 -12.23 15.48
N ARG A 137 17.17 -11.24 16.17
CA ARG A 137 16.89 -10.97 17.60
C ARG A 137 15.72 -10.02 17.79
N SER A 138 15.59 -9.02 16.93
CA SER A 138 14.58 -7.98 17.00
C SER A 138 14.35 -7.39 15.61
N LEU A 139 13.20 -6.75 15.46
CA LEU A 139 12.72 -6.15 14.23
C LEU A 139 12.08 -4.80 14.56
N ASN A 140 12.17 -3.86 13.63
CA ASN A 140 11.51 -2.57 13.65
C ASN A 140 10.38 -2.53 12.60
N PRO A 141 9.15 -2.92 12.96
CA PRO A 141 8.00 -2.81 12.06
C PRO A 141 7.66 -1.33 11.81
N VAL A 142 7.50 -0.95 10.55
CA VAL A 142 7.08 0.42 10.17
C VAL A 142 5.59 0.42 9.80
N VAL A 143 4.76 1.00 10.67
CA VAL A 143 3.29 1.03 10.49
C VAL A 143 2.74 2.43 10.70
N GLY A 144 2.19 3.01 9.65
CA GLY A 144 1.47 4.28 9.66
C GLY A 144 -0.05 4.11 9.69
N GLU A 145 -0.76 5.20 10.00
CA GLU A 145 -2.20 5.15 10.18
C GLU A 145 -2.93 6.45 9.84
N THR A 146 -4.22 6.32 9.54
CA THR A 146 -5.19 7.43 9.60
C THR A 146 -6.48 6.97 10.29
N ASN A 147 -7.25 7.93 10.80
CA ASN A 147 -8.48 7.66 11.54
C ASN A 147 -9.67 7.53 10.60
N ASP A 148 -10.23 6.32 10.49
CA ASP A 148 -11.44 6.02 9.71
C ASP A 148 -12.72 5.98 10.55
N GLY A 149 -12.68 6.39 11.81
CA GLY A 149 -13.77 6.23 12.78
C GLY A 149 -15.08 6.95 12.45
N LEU A 150 -15.08 7.84 11.45
CA LEU A 150 -16.31 8.45 10.92
C LEU A 150 -17.15 7.44 10.12
N LEU A 151 -16.51 6.55 9.35
CA LEU A 151 -17.16 5.60 8.45
C LEU A 151 -17.03 4.15 8.91
N ASN A 152 -16.00 3.87 9.71
CA ASN A 152 -15.66 2.55 10.19
C ASN A 152 -15.99 2.43 11.68
N ALA A 153 -16.46 1.26 12.09
CA ALA A 153 -16.56 0.86 13.48
C ALA A 153 -15.16 0.62 14.11
N ILE A 154 -14.33 1.66 14.14
CA ILE A 154 -12.90 1.64 14.47
C ILE A 154 -12.59 0.95 15.81
N ARG A 155 -13.50 1.08 16.77
CA ARG A 155 -13.36 0.48 18.11
C ARG A 155 -13.48 -1.05 18.10
N GLN A 156 -14.12 -1.64 17.09
CA GLN A 156 -14.20 -3.09 16.93
C GLN A 156 -12.85 -3.70 16.53
N ARG A 157 -11.96 -2.90 15.94
CA ARG A 157 -10.62 -3.32 15.49
C ARG A 157 -10.70 -4.60 14.64
N PRO A 158 -11.40 -4.60 13.49
CA PRO A 158 -11.68 -5.82 12.73
C PRO A 158 -10.46 -6.39 11.99
N ILE A 159 -9.34 -5.66 11.96
CA ILE A 159 -8.07 -6.18 11.46
C ILE A 159 -7.51 -7.19 12.48
N THR A 160 -7.36 -8.43 12.03
CA THR A 160 -6.76 -9.53 12.79
C THR A 160 -5.72 -10.24 11.95
N ALA A 161 -4.78 -10.91 12.62
CA ALA A 161 -3.79 -11.73 11.95
C ALA A 161 -4.41 -12.90 11.18
N GLU A 162 -5.65 -13.34 11.42
CA GLU A 162 -6.18 -14.56 10.80
C GLU A 162 -6.94 -14.33 9.49
N ARG A 163 -7.06 -13.08 9.04
CA ARG A 163 -8.02 -12.71 8.01
C ARG A 163 -7.36 -12.48 6.65
N PRO A 164 -7.40 -13.46 5.73
CA PRO A 164 -7.08 -13.18 4.34
C PRO A 164 -8.16 -12.25 3.76
N ALA A 165 -7.73 -11.19 3.07
CA ALA A 165 -8.63 -10.38 2.25
C ALA A 165 -9.37 -11.30 1.27
N ARG A 166 -10.70 -11.21 1.19
CA ARG A 166 -11.48 -12.00 0.23
C ARG A 166 -11.03 -11.65 -1.20
N GLY A 167 -10.51 -12.65 -1.93
CA GLY A 167 -10.07 -12.48 -3.32
C GLY A 167 -9.45 -13.69 -4.06
N ASP A 168 -9.36 -14.90 -3.49
CA ASP A 168 -8.81 -16.08 -4.21
C ASP A 168 -9.70 -17.35 -4.04
N PRO A 169 -10.17 -18.00 -5.13
CA PRO A 169 -10.98 -19.22 -5.08
C PRO A 169 -10.21 -20.53 -4.79
N ARG A 170 -8.92 -20.51 -4.43
CA ARG A 170 -8.16 -21.77 -4.20
C ARG A 170 -7.28 -21.75 -2.95
N ARG A 171 -7.45 -22.79 -2.10
CA ARG A 171 -6.64 -23.25 -0.93
C ARG A 171 -7.09 -22.64 0.41
N GLY A 172 -7.23 -23.36 1.53
CA GLY A 172 -6.77 -24.68 1.96
C GLY A 172 -6.27 -24.53 3.40
N ARG A 173 -6.93 -25.18 4.37
CA ARG A 173 -6.75 -24.97 5.83
C ARG A 173 -5.28 -25.15 6.27
N GLY A 174 -4.75 -24.18 7.00
CA GLY A 174 -3.50 -24.23 7.76
C GLY A 174 -3.42 -23.00 8.67
N ALA A 175 -3.35 -23.23 9.99
CA ALA A 175 -3.36 -22.18 11.01
C ALA A 175 -1.95 -21.58 11.16
N GLY A 176 -1.85 -20.27 10.89
CA GLY A 176 -0.66 -19.43 11.04
C GLY A 176 -1.05 -17.97 10.79
N PRO A 177 -0.26 -16.99 11.28
CA PRO A 177 -0.57 -15.57 11.09
C PRO A 177 -0.64 -15.24 9.58
N ALA A 178 -1.70 -14.55 9.18
CA ALA A 178 -1.95 -14.19 7.79
C ALA A 178 -0.85 -13.24 7.33
N PRO A 179 -0.20 -13.56 6.21
CA PRO A 179 0.79 -12.69 5.61
C PRO A 179 0.13 -11.38 5.16
N PRO A 180 0.92 -10.31 4.92
CA PRO A 180 0.45 -9.20 4.09
C PRO A 180 -0.18 -9.76 2.81
N PRO A 181 -1.24 -9.12 2.28
CA PRO A 181 -2.11 -9.69 1.26
C PRO A 181 -1.31 -10.30 0.10
N ARG A 182 -1.49 -11.61 -0.13
CA ARG A 182 -0.81 -12.39 -1.20
C ARG A 182 -1.35 -12.11 -2.61
N ALA A 183 -2.44 -11.34 -2.73
CA ALA A 183 -3.02 -10.97 -4.02
C ALA A 183 -2.40 -9.64 -4.50
N TYR A 184 -1.36 -9.76 -5.32
CA TYR A 184 -0.82 -8.66 -6.12
C TYR A 184 -1.80 -8.38 -7.24
N SER A 185 -2.44 -7.22 -7.23
CA SER A 185 -3.12 -6.72 -8.42
C SER A 185 -2.47 -5.40 -8.83
N GLU A 186 -2.18 -5.26 -10.12
CA GLU A 186 -1.76 -4.00 -10.76
C GLU A 186 -2.89 -2.95 -10.78
N THR A 187 -3.82 -3.00 -9.81
CA THR A 187 -5.04 -2.22 -9.83
C THR A 187 -5.02 -1.19 -8.72
N SER A 188 -5.03 0.07 -9.12
CA SER A 188 -5.08 1.29 -8.32
C SER A 188 -6.32 1.48 -7.44
N ASP A 189 -7.23 0.51 -7.34
CA ASP A 189 -8.61 0.79 -6.97
C ASP A 189 -9.19 -0.21 -5.96
N ALA A 190 -8.62 -0.25 -4.76
CA ALA A 190 -9.33 -0.73 -3.57
C ALA A 190 -8.83 0.00 -2.31
N VAL A 191 -9.67 0.92 -1.84
CA VAL A 191 -9.39 1.78 -0.69
C VAL A 191 -9.59 1.01 0.62
N ALA A 192 -8.52 0.86 1.39
CA ALA A 192 -8.60 0.68 2.84
C ALA A 192 -8.77 2.03 3.56
N LEU A 193 -8.18 3.13 3.03
CA LEU A 193 -8.13 4.47 3.67
C LEU A 193 -8.05 5.69 2.70
N GLY A 194 -8.53 5.60 1.46
CA GLY A 194 -8.47 6.71 0.50
C GLY A 194 -7.11 6.86 -0.17
N ALA A 195 -6.38 5.74 -0.31
CA ALA A 195 -5.06 5.73 -0.93
C ALA A 195 -5.09 6.33 -2.35
N GLY A 196 -4.17 7.24 -2.61
CA GLY A 196 -3.87 7.76 -3.94
C GLY A 196 -2.36 7.73 -4.14
N ALA A 197 -1.92 7.39 -5.35
CA ALA A 197 -0.51 7.36 -5.71
C ALA A 197 -0.30 8.11 -7.04
N SER A 198 0.85 8.74 -7.18
CA SER A 198 1.33 9.28 -8.46
C SER A 198 2.86 9.29 -8.44
N ALA A 199 3.49 9.11 -9.61
CA ALA A 199 4.94 9.22 -9.76
C ALA A 199 5.28 10.32 -10.77
N ARG A 200 6.54 10.76 -10.77
CA ARG A 200 7.08 11.73 -11.73
C ARG A 200 8.44 11.23 -12.20
N ARG A 201 8.72 11.42 -13.48
CA ARG A 201 10.03 11.17 -14.06
C ARG A 201 10.81 12.47 -14.13
N LEU A 202 12.05 12.40 -13.67
CA LEU A 202 13.06 13.41 -13.96
C LEU A 202 13.80 12.95 -15.22
N ALA A 203 14.17 13.88 -16.09
CA ALA A 203 15.09 13.55 -17.17
C ALA A 203 16.39 13.03 -16.56
N ALA A 204 16.90 11.91 -17.07
CA ALA A 204 18.22 11.44 -16.69
C ALA A 204 19.23 12.53 -17.07
N ALA A 205 20.05 12.94 -16.11
CA ALA A 205 21.15 13.87 -16.32
C ALA A 205 22.31 13.21 -17.06
#